data_AF-A0A177NGP8-F1
#
_entry.id   AF-A0A177NGP8-F1
#
_cell.length_a   1.000
_cell.length_b   1.000
_cell.length_c   1.000
_cell.angle_alpha   90.00
_cell.angle_beta   90.00
_cell.angle_gamma   90.00
#
_symmetry.space_group_name_H-M   'P 1'
#
loop_
_entity.id
_entity.type
_entity.pdbx_description
1 polymer ?
#
loop_
_entity_poly.entity_id
_entity_poly.type
_entity_poly.pdbx_seq_one_letter_code
_entity_poly.pdbx_strand_id
1 'polypeptide(L)'
;MPVSTATITLSSKGQVVIPKEIRDELHWEAGTELTLVSNASGVTLKAAPKKTGRNLADLIGMLKHDGPPLSTEALCQPVDLNEEDSSDAS
;
A
#
# COMPACT_ATOMS: atom_id res chain seq x y z
N MET A 1 -1.85 -7.20 15.07
CA MET A 1 -0.49 -6.99 14.52
C MET A 1 0.43 -6.72 15.69
N PRO A 2 1.50 -7.50 15.90
CA PRO A 2 2.45 -7.21 16.96
C PRO A 2 3.15 -5.88 16.67
N VAL A 3 3.24 -5.03 17.68
CA VAL A 3 4.01 -3.79 17.65
C VAL A 3 5.31 -4.02 18.40
N SER A 4 6.40 -4.22 17.66
CA SER A 4 7.73 -4.42 18.25
C SER A 4 8.25 -3.10 18.81
N THR A 5 8.41 -3.06 20.13
CA THR A 5 8.82 -1.87 20.89
C THR A 5 10.27 -2.03 21.31
N ALA A 6 11.16 -1.19 20.81
CA ALA A 6 12.57 -1.17 21.20
C ALA A 6 12.98 0.21 21.72
N THR A 7 13.75 0.24 22.81
CA THR A 7 14.34 1.48 23.33
C THR A 7 15.72 1.67 22.72
N ILE A 8 15.92 2.78 22.02
CA ILE A 8 17.20 3.10 21.37
C ILE A 8 17.75 4.41 21.92
N THR A 9 19.05 4.43 22.17
CA THR A 9 19.74 5.63 22.65
C THR A 9 20.10 6.51 21.45
N LEU A 10 19.76 7.80 21.53
CA LEU A 10 20.17 8.78 20.54
C LEU A 10 21.69 9.00 20.63
N SER A 11 22.40 8.89 19.52
CA SER A 11 23.83 9.22 19.50
C SER A 11 24.04 10.73 19.69
N SER A 12 25.25 11.14 20.06
CA SER A 12 25.62 12.57 20.21
C SER A 12 25.44 13.39 18.92
N LYS A 13 25.29 12.74 17.77
CA LYS A 13 25.05 13.37 16.46
C LYS A 13 23.57 13.35 16.05
N GLY A 14 22.67 12.92 16.94
CA GLY A 14 21.25 12.78 16.62
C GLY A 14 20.92 11.57 15.74
N GLN A 15 21.82 10.59 15.64
CA GLN A 15 21.57 9.38 14.86
C GLN A 15 20.89 8.34 15.74
N VAL A 16 19.83 7.73 15.22
CA VAL A 16 19.13 6.61 15.85
C VAL A 16 19.33 5.37 15.01
N VAL A 17 19.76 4.29 15.64
CA VAL A 17 20.00 3.00 14.98
C VAL A 17 18.74 2.15 15.14
N ILE A 18 18.16 1.74 14.02
CA ILE A 18 16.97 0.90 14.00
C ILE A 18 17.43 -0.56 14.21
N PRO A 19 16.93 -1.26 15.26
CA PRO A 19 17.26 -2.66 15.50
C PRO A 19 16.87 -3.55 14.32
N LYS A 20 17.59 -4.66 14.16
CA LYS A 20 17.37 -5.62 13.07
C LYS A 20 15.93 -6.16 13.05
N GLU A 21 15.34 -6.42 14.22
CA GLU A 21 13.97 -6.95 14.34
C GLU A 21 12.94 -6.03 13.68
N ILE A 22 12.96 -4.73 14.00
CA ILE A 22 12.06 -3.73 13.40
C ILE A 22 12.35 -3.58 11.91
N ARG A 23 13.63 -3.63 11.54
CA ARG A 23 14.06 -3.53 10.15
C ARG A 23 13.52 -4.68 9.29
N ASP A 24 13.55 -5.90 9.81
CA ASP A 24 13.10 -7.09 9.12
C ASP A 24 11.55 -7.13 9.06
N GLU A 25 10.85 -6.77 10.15
CA GLU A 25 9.39 -6.65 10.17
C GLU A 25 8.85 -5.61 9.18
N LEU A 26 9.49 -4.45 9.10
CA LEU A 26 9.10 -3.36 8.20
C LEU A 26 9.71 -3.49 6.80
N HIS A 27 10.48 -4.56 6.54
CA HIS A 27 11.17 -4.82 5.28
C HIS A 27 12.04 -3.63 4.82
N TRP A 28 12.70 -2.96 5.76
CA TRP A 28 13.56 -1.81 5.50
C TRP A 28 14.97 -2.27 5.14
N GLU A 29 15.34 -2.25 3.87
CA GLU A 29 16.71 -2.57 3.46
C GLU A 29 17.67 -1.38 3.62
N ALA A 30 18.97 -1.65 3.63
CA ALA A 30 20.00 -0.61 3.62
C ALA A 30 19.84 0.27 2.36
N GLY A 31 19.75 1.60 2.55
CA GLY A 31 19.46 2.54 1.47
C GLY A 31 17.95 2.83 1.28
N THR A 32 17.08 2.28 2.11
CA THR A 32 15.67 2.70 2.15
C THR A 32 15.56 4.13 2.67
N GLU A 33 14.97 5.02 1.87
CA GLU A 33 14.62 6.35 2.32
C GLU A 33 13.49 6.26 3.33
N LEU A 34 13.68 6.87 4.51
CA LEU A 34 12.66 6.93 5.55
C LEU A 34 12.18 8.37 5.68
N THR A 35 10.87 8.54 5.70
CA THR A 35 10.25 9.83 6.01
C THR A 35 10.05 9.95 7.51
N LEU A 36 10.63 10.99 8.10
CA LEU A 36 10.52 11.31 9.51
C LEU A 36 9.47 12.40 9.71
N VAL A 37 8.38 12.06 10.40
CA VAL A 37 7.26 12.98 10.66
C VAL A 37 7.22 13.31 12.14
N SER A 38 7.39 14.58 12.49
CA SER A 38 7.23 15.08 13.86
C SER A 38 5.76 15.39 14.13
N ASN A 39 5.17 14.71 15.11
CA ASN A 39 3.83 14.96 15.62
C ASN A 39 3.89 15.43 17.08
N ALA A 40 2.78 15.94 17.62
CA ALA A 40 2.71 16.44 19.00
C ALA A 40 3.06 15.39 20.08
N SER A 41 2.86 14.10 19.77
CA SER A 41 3.14 12.98 20.69
C SER A 41 4.49 12.31 20.48
N GLY A 42 5.25 12.70 19.44
CA GLY A 42 6.54 12.08 19.14
C GLY A 42 6.88 12.06 17.65
N VAL A 43 7.86 11.24 17.30
CA VAL A 43 8.36 11.12 15.92
C VAL A 43 7.91 9.79 15.35
N THR A 44 7.29 9.82 14.16
CA THR A 44 6.95 8.61 13.41
C THR A 44 7.90 8.47 12.23
N LEU A 45 8.56 7.32 12.13
CA LEU A 45 9.33 6.94 10.95
C LEU A 45 8.44 6.06 10.06
N LYS A 46 8.37 6.41 8.78
CA LYS A 46 7.67 5.61 7.76
C LYS A 46 8.62 5.35 6.60
N ALA A 47 8.49 4.20 5.93
CA ALA A 47 9.12 4.01 4.63
C ALA A 47 8.68 5.16 3.73
N ALA A 48 9.63 5.88 3.13
CA ALA A 48 9.28 6.79 2.06
C ALA A 48 8.64 5.92 0.97
N PRO A 49 7.41 6.21 0.52
CA PRO A 49 6.89 5.53 -0.64
C PRO A 49 7.89 5.81 -1.75
N LYS A 50 8.58 4.78 -2.25
CA LYS A 50 9.27 4.88 -3.53
C LYS A 50 8.20 5.42 -4.46
N LYS A 51 8.37 6.69 -4.88
CA LYS A 51 7.63 7.26 -6.00
C LYS A 51 8.04 6.42 -7.18
N THR A 52 7.44 5.25 -7.29
CA THR A 52 7.40 4.46 -8.50
C THR A 52 6.64 5.40 -9.39
N GLY A 53 7.37 6.18 -10.19
CA GLY A 53 6.82 7.15 -11.13
C GLY A 53 6.07 6.45 -12.25
N ARG A 54 5.29 5.41 -11.94
CA ARG A 54 4.24 4.90 -12.78
C ARG A 54 3.20 5.97 -12.76
N ASN A 55 3.23 6.77 -13.81
CA ASN A 55 2.13 7.63 -14.13
C ASN A 55 0.90 6.71 -14.28
N LEU A 56 -0.29 7.11 -13.81
CA LEU A 56 -1.50 6.33 -14.07
C LEU A 56 -1.67 6.11 -15.59
N ALA A 57 -1.14 7.03 -16.40
CA ALA A 57 -0.99 6.91 -17.85
C ALA A 57 -0.22 5.66 -18.30
N ASP A 58 0.80 5.20 -17.56
CA ASP A 58 1.57 3.99 -17.90
C ASP A 58 0.81 2.69 -17.57
N LEU A 59 -0.29 2.79 -16.82
CA LEU A 59 -1.19 1.69 -16.48
C LEU A 59 -2.43 1.65 -17.39
N ILE A 60 -2.62 2.66 -18.26
CA ILE A 60 -3.65 2.66 -19.29
C ILE A 60 -3.33 1.53 -20.27
N GLY A 61 -4.19 0.50 -20.31
CA GLY A 61 -4.01 -0.68 -21.17
C GLY A 61 -3.65 -1.98 -20.43
N MET A 62 -3.40 -1.94 -19.11
CA MET A 62 -3.29 -3.17 -18.30
C MET A 62 -4.65 -3.76 -17.91
N LEU A 63 -5.70 -2.95 -17.88
CA LEU A 63 -7.09 -3.41 -17.79
C LEU A 63 -7.54 -3.92 -19.17
N LYS A 64 -7.05 -5.10 -19.56
CA LYS A 64 -7.61 -5.84 -20.69
C LYS A 64 -8.99 -6.35 -20.26
N HIS A 65 -10.04 -5.65 -20.67
CA HIS A 65 -11.38 -6.21 -20.61
C HIS A 65 -11.54 -7.14 -21.81
N ASP A 66 -11.59 -8.45 -21.56
CA ASP A 66 -11.72 -9.51 -22.58
C ASP A 66 -13.18 -9.78 -22.97
N GLY A 67 -14.11 -8.94 -22.50
CA GLY A 67 -15.54 -9.04 -22.74
C GLY A 67 -16.00 -8.20 -23.94
N PRO A 68 -17.09 -8.59 -24.62
CA PRO A 68 -17.71 -7.75 -25.62
C PRO A 68 -18.10 -6.40 -24.99
N PRO A 69 -17.95 -5.27 -25.72
CA PRO A 69 -18.29 -3.96 -25.20
C PRO A 69 -19.77 -3.93 -24.79
N LEU A 70 -20.03 -3.65 -23.51
CA LEU A 70 -21.40 -3.49 -23.01
C LEU A 70 -22.09 -2.37 -23.81
N SER A 71 -23.29 -2.65 -24.34
CA SER A 71 -24.11 -1.66 -25.00
C SER A 71 -24.60 -0.62 -23.99
N THR A 72 -24.84 0.62 -24.45
CA THR A 72 -25.34 1.72 -23.60
C THR A 72 -26.69 1.38 -22.95
N GLU A 73 -27.48 0.54 -23.61
CA GLU A 73 -28.75 0.06 -23.08
C GLU A 73 -28.56 -0.85 -21.87
N ALA A 74 -27.55 -1.73 -21.88
CA ALA A 74 -27.21 -2.61 -20.76
C ALA A 74 -26.63 -1.83 -19.57
N LEU A 75 -25.85 -0.76 -19.80
CA LEU A 75 -25.32 0.10 -18.74
C LEU A 75 -26.41 0.90 -18.01
N CYS A 76 -27.50 1.24 -18.71
CA CYS A 76 -28.61 1.99 -18.15
C CYS A 76 -29.68 1.11 -17.50
N GLN A 77 -29.47 -0.22 -17.45
CA GLN A 77 -30.37 -1.11 -16.72
C GLN A 77 -30.23 -0.86 -15.21
N PRO A 78 -31.35 -0.73 -14.48
CA PRO A 78 -31.33 -0.70 -13.03
C PRO A 78 -30.58 -1.91 -12.49
N VAL A 79 -29.59 -1.68 -11.62
CA VAL A 79 -28.86 -2.77 -10.98
C VAL A 79 -29.75 -3.33 -9.88
N ASP A 80 -30.35 -4.49 -10.13
CA ASP A 80 -31.05 -5.26 -9.11
C ASP A 80 -30.01 -5.94 -8.20
N LEU A 81 -29.80 -5.40 -7.01
CA LEU A 81 -28.98 -6.00 -5.96
C LEU A 81 -29.75 -7.12 -5.25
N ASN A 82 -30.18 -8.14 -6.00
CA ASN A 82 -30.67 -9.37 -5.41
C ASN A 82 -29.58 -10.44 -5.57
N GLU A 83 -28.99 -10.78 -4.43
CA GLU A 83 -28.01 -11.85 -4.23
C GLU A 83 -28.59 -13.18 -4.73
N GLU A 84 -27.94 -13.83 -5.71
CA GLU A 84 -27.82 -15.30 -5.87
C GLU A 84 -27.12 -15.62 -7.19
N ASP A 85 -25.78 -15.63 -7.18
CA ASP A 85 -25.00 -16.52 -8.06
C ASP A 85 -24.27 -17.53 -7.16
N SER A 86 -25.08 -18.34 -6.46
CA SER A 86 -24.69 -19.69 -6.09
C SER A 86 -24.76 -20.58 -7.32
N SER A 87 -23.70 -21.35 -7.55
CA SER A 87 -23.67 -22.63 -8.29
C SER A 87 -24.26 -22.67 -9.71
N ASP A 88 -23.40 -22.85 -10.71
CA ASP A 88 -23.35 -24.09 -11.51
C ASP A 88 -22.14 -24.01 -12.46
N ALA A 89 -21.18 -24.92 -12.29
CA ALA A 89 -20.95 -26.08 -13.17
C ALA A 89 -20.11 -25.69 -14.40
N SER A 90 -19.07 -26.42 -14.81
CA SER A 90 -18.74 -27.82 -14.59
C SER A 90 -17.28 -28.09 -14.95
#